data_AF-A0A2V8SYJ5-F1
#
_entry.id   AF-A0A2V8SYJ5-F1
#
_cell.length_a   1.000
_cell.length_b   1.000
_cell.length_c   1.000
_cell.angle_alpha   90.00
_cell.angle_beta   90.00
_cell.angle_gamma   90.00
#
_symmetry.space_group_name_H-M   'P 1'
#
loop_
_entity.id
_entity.type
_entity.pdbx_description
1 polymer ?
#
loop_
_entity_poly.entity_id
_entity_poly.type
_entity_poly.pdbx_seq_one_letter_code
_entity_poly.pdbx_strand_id
1 'polypeptide(L)'
;MSSASKSTIEFGRAERLKDELVEFVTKGPLKEEFELQRKLFLEAAEPDDEHDAESVLDWFLFDWMNEEGDGAIAHYMETERTLEEGDREVLSDWLDSINSVFEIRSVSKDSLELLDLDSGDIHSVKTRSGRSPFKKSQCIIARLLPLGDELIFSGLQFLMPDRESALAWLEMSRAFDAFDSPEALETARREQCSAFCDLFGCDELTVPSNKLNSTLERFAIRRPV
;
A
#
# COMPACT_ATOMS: atom_id res chain seq x y z
N MET A 1 23.04 29.92 1.16
CA MET A 1 22.94 28.90 0.08
C MET A 1 21.60 28.24 0.25
N SER A 2 20.79 28.31 -0.78
CA SER A 2 19.39 28.76 -0.70
C SER A 2 18.45 27.58 -0.93
N SER A 3 17.50 27.34 -0.01
CA SER A 3 16.35 26.39 -0.03
C SER A 3 16.25 25.36 -1.19
N ALA A 4 16.28 25.79 -2.45
CA ALA A 4 16.37 24.94 -3.64
C ALA A 4 17.50 23.87 -3.59
N SER A 5 18.70 24.20 -3.09
CA SER A 5 19.77 23.19 -3.00
C SER A 5 19.51 22.14 -1.92
N LYS A 6 18.78 22.51 -0.85
CA LYS A 6 18.37 21.58 0.19
C LYS A 6 17.29 20.63 -0.35
N SER A 7 16.25 21.17 -0.98
CA SER A 7 15.18 20.37 -1.62
C SER A 7 15.76 19.37 -2.64
N THR A 8 16.68 19.78 -3.51
CA THR A 8 17.32 18.84 -4.47
C THR A 8 18.09 17.70 -3.78
N ILE A 9 18.74 17.97 -2.64
CA ILE A 9 19.45 16.95 -1.86
C ILE A 9 18.44 15.99 -1.20
N GLU A 10 17.37 16.51 -0.61
CA GLU A 10 16.32 15.68 0.01
C GLU A 10 15.62 14.79 -1.03
N PHE A 11 15.33 15.32 -2.24
CA PHE A 11 14.80 14.50 -3.34
C PHE A 11 15.76 13.38 -3.74
N GLY A 12 17.06 13.66 -3.83
CA GLY A 12 18.06 12.63 -4.14
C GLY A 12 18.20 11.58 -3.03
N ARG A 13 18.04 11.99 -1.76
CA ARG A 13 17.99 11.07 -0.62
C ARG A 13 16.75 10.17 -0.69
N ALA A 14 15.57 10.75 -0.90
CA ALA A 14 14.31 10.02 -1.00
C ALA A 14 14.36 8.98 -2.14
N GLU A 15 14.83 9.36 -3.33
CA GLU A 15 14.96 8.42 -4.45
C GLU A 15 15.91 7.27 -4.14
N ARG A 16 17.07 7.56 -3.56
CA ARG A 16 18.02 6.52 -3.15
C ARG A 16 17.39 5.55 -2.15
N LEU A 17 16.71 6.06 -1.13
CA LEU A 17 16.05 5.20 -0.12
C LEU A 17 14.95 4.34 -0.74
N LYS A 18 14.20 4.89 -1.70
CA LYS A 18 13.20 4.11 -2.43
C LYS A 18 13.86 3.00 -3.25
N ASP A 19 14.94 3.29 -3.97
CA ASP A 19 15.68 2.30 -4.75
C ASP A 19 16.26 1.18 -3.85
N GLU A 20 16.83 1.56 -2.71
CA GLU A 20 17.34 0.62 -1.70
C GLU A 20 16.22 -0.27 -1.13
N LEU A 21 15.05 0.30 -0.84
CA LEU A 21 13.87 -0.45 -0.37
C LEU A 21 13.33 -1.41 -1.45
N VAL A 22 13.25 -0.97 -2.70
CA VAL A 22 12.89 -1.82 -3.84
C VAL A 22 13.88 -2.98 -3.97
N GLU A 23 15.19 -2.73 -3.85
CA GLU A 23 16.20 -3.79 -3.90
C GLU A 23 16.09 -4.75 -2.71
N PHE A 24 15.84 -4.23 -1.50
CA PHE A 24 15.61 -5.04 -0.31
C PHE A 24 14.43 -6.00 -0.48
N VAL A 25 13.33 -5.53 -1.07
CA VAL A 25 12.14 -6.34 -1.31
C VAL A 25 12.29 -7.29 -2.49
N THR A 26 12.94 -6.88 -3.59
CA THR A 26 13.01 -7.71 -4.81
C THR A 26 14.20 -8.66 -4.87
N LYS A 27 15.26 -8.38 -4.11
CA LYS A 27 16.51 -9.17 -4.10
C LYS A 27 17.01 -9.53 -2.70
N GLY A 28 16.50 -8.86 -1.67
CA GLY A 28 16.92 -9.04 -0.29
C GLY A 28 16.06 -10.03 0.50
N PRO A 29 16.03 -9.89 1.84
CA PRO A 29 15.36 -10.82 2.75
C PRO A 29 13.86 -11.02 2.51
N LEU A 30 13.15 -10.00 2.00
CA LEU A 30 11.71 -10.09 1.74
C LEU A 30 11.35 -10.62 0.35
N LYS A 31 12.35 -11.04 -0.44
CA LYS A 31 12.13 -11.50 -1.82
C LYS A 31 11.13 -12.64 -1.93
N GLU A 32 11.28 -13.69 -1.12
CA GLU A 32 10.40 -14.87 -1.22
C GLU A 32 8.95 -14.50 -0.91
N GLU A 33 8.75 -13.62 0.07
CA GLU A 33 7.44 -13.11 0.45
C GLU A 33 6.84 -12.20 -0.64
N PHE A 34 7.63 -11.28 -1.19
CA PHE A 34 7.19 -10.44 -2.31
C PHE A 34 6.77 -11.26 -3.52
N GLU A 35 7.55 -12.29 -3.88
CA GLU A 35 7.22 -13.20 -4.99
C GLU A 35 5.93 -13.98 -4.74
N LEU A 36 5.70 -14.40 -3.48
CA LEU A 36 4.46 -15.06 -3.06
C LEU A 36 3.26 -14.11 -3.21
N GLN A 37 3.35 -12.90 -2.63
CA GLN A 37 2.26 -11.92 -2.69
C GLN A 37 1.97 -11.49 -4.13
N ARG A 38 3.01 -11.27 -4.94
CA ARG A 38 2.84 -10.95 -6.37
C ARG A 38 2.12 -12.07 -7.12
N LYS A 39 2.44 -13.33 -6.82
CA LYS A 39 1.75 -14.47 -7.44
C LYS A 39 0.27 -14.51 -7.03
N LEU A 40 -0.04 -14.32 -5.75
CA LEU A 40 -1.42 -14.30 -5.25
C LEU A 40 -2.22 -13.16 -5.91
N PHE A 41 -1.61 -11.99 -6.06
CA PHE A 41 -2.24 -10.84 -6.69
C PHE A 41 -2.53 -11.11 -8.18
N LEU A 42 -1.58 -11.67 -8.92
CA LEU A 42 -1.74 -12.02 -10.34
C LEU A 42 -2.71 -13.19 -10.57
N GLU A 43 -2.82 -14.14 -9.63
CA GLU A 43 -3.81 -15.21 -9.70
C GLU A 43 -5.25 -14.70 -9.47
N ALA A 44 -5.38 -13.58 -8.73
CA ALA A 44 -6.66 -12.91 -8.51
C ALA A 44 -7.02 -11.92 -9.63
N ALA A 45 -6.03 -11.40 -10.37
CA ALA A 45 -6.20 -10.43 -11.45
C ALA A 45 -6.61 -11.07 -12.79
N GLU A 46 -7.36 -10.32 -13.61
CA GLU A 46 -7.60 -10.71 -15.01
C GLU A 46 -6.34 -10.46 -15.87
N PRO A 47 -6.02 -11.31 -16.86
CA PRO A 47 -4.67 -11.48 -17.43
C PRO A 47 -4.10 -10.34 -18.32
N ASP A 48 -4.58 -9.10 -18.26
CA ASP A 48 -4.24 -8.06 -19.27
C ASP A 48 -3.89 -6.67 -18.74
N ASP A 49 -3.59 -6.49 -17.44
CA ASP A 49 -3.19 -5.17 -16.92
C ASP A 49 -1.66 -5.06 -16.72
N GLU A 50 -0.97 -4.42 -17.67
CA GLU A 50 0.48 -4.20 -17.64
C GLU A 50 0.95 -3.40 -16.39
N HIS A 51 0.04 -2.74 -15.68
CA HIS A 51 0.34 -1.96 -14.48
C HIS A 51 0.27 -2.77 -13.16
N ASP A 52 -0.06 -4.06 -13.21
CA ASP A 52 -0.21 -4.89 -12.01
C ASP A 52 1.10 -5.04 -11.24
N ALA A 53 2.23 -5.20 -11.94
CA ALA A 53 3.51 -5.44 -11.29
C ALA A 53 4.01 -4.22 -10.49
N GLU A 54 3.79 -3.01 -11.00
CA GLU A 54 4.16 -1.77 -10.30
C GLU A 54 3.19 -1.47 -9.14
N SER A 55 1.91 -1.78 -9.32
CA SER A 55 0.89 -1.63 -8.27
C SER A 55 1.14 -2.56 -7.09
N VAL A 56 1.46 -3.84 -7.37
CA VAL A 56 1.83 -4.81 -6.32
C VAL A 56 3.10 -4.38 -5.60
N LEU A 57 4.09 -3.86 -6.32
CA LEU A 57 5.31 -3.37 -5.69
C LEU A 57 5.01 -2.19 -4.78
N ASP A 58 4.30 -1.16 -5.23
CA ASP A 58 3.95 0.01 -4.39
C ASP A 58 3.16 -0.44 -3.15
N TRP A 59 2.13 -1.28 -3.31
CA TRP A 59 1.39 -1.86 -2.19
C TRP A 59 2.31 -2.62 -1.22
N PHE A 60 3.21 -3.47 -1.73
CA PHE A 60 4.10 -4.25 -0.86
C PHE A 60 5.09 -3.37 -0.09
N LEU A 61 5.56 -2.27 -0.70
CA LEU A 61 6.48 -1.36 -0.04
C LEU A 61 5.83 -0.61 1.12
N PHE A 62 4.56 -0.21 0.99
CA PHE A 62 3.93 0.77 1.88
C PHE A 62 2.76 0.23 2.70
N ASP A 63 2.06 -0.79 2.24
CA ASP A 63 0.82 -1.29 2.86
C ASP A 63 0.91 -2.77 3.31
N TRP A 64 1.82 -3.56 2.74
CA TRP A 64 1.99 -4.95 3.18
C TRP A 64 2.49 -5.01 4.62
N MET A 65 1.88 -5.90 5.39
CA MET A 65 2.21 -6.19 6.78
C MET A 65 2.27 -7.70 6.96
N ASN A 66 3.26 -8.18 7.72
CA ASN A 66 3.30 -9.57 8.14
C ASN A 66 2.27 -9.86 9.25
N GLU A 67 2.21 -11.11 9.72
CA GLU A 67 1.30 -11.52 10.81
C GLU A 67 1.56 -10.80 12.15
N GLU A 68 2.75 -10.24 12.34
CA GLU A 68 3.16 -9.50 13.53
C GLU A 68 2.80 -7.99 13.42
N GLY A 69 2.38 -7.54 12.24
CA GLY A 69 2.06 -6.14 11.96
C GLY A 69 3.27 -5.31 11.54
N ASP A 70 4.35 -5.93 11.07
CA ASP A 70 5.53 -5.23 10.54
C ASP A 70 5.53 -5.26 9.01
N GLY A 71 5.67 -4.08 8.41
CA GLY A 71 5.74 -3.90 6.96
C GLY A 71 7.16 -3.83 6.40
N ALA A 72 7.27 -3.69 5.08
CA ALA A 72 8.57 -3.74 4.38
C ALA A 72 9.56 -2.68 4.88
N ILE A 73 9.09 -1.47 5.19
CA ILE A 73 9.90 -0.38 5.74
C ILE A 73 10.45 -0.73 7.13
N ALA A 74 9.62 -1.29 8.02
CA ALA A 74 10.05 -1.71 9.35
C ALA A 74 11.17 -2.77 9.27
N HIS A 75 10.94 -3.82 8.47
CA HIS A 75 11.93 -4.87 8.22
C HIS A 75 13.24 -4.34 7.65
N TYR A 76 13.17 -3.38 6.73
CA TYR A 76 14.34 -2.73 6.17
C TYR A 76 15.13 -1.95 7.24
N MET A 77 14.44 -1.15 8.06
CA MET A 77 15.07 -0.37 9.13
C MET A 77 15.70 -1.23 10.23
N GLU A 78 15.15 -2.40 10.52
CA GLU A 78 15.72 -3.36 11.48
C GLU A 78 16.92 -4.11 10.93
N THR A 79 16.87 -4.48 9.65
CA THR A 79 17.94 -5.22 8.98
C THR A 79 19.14 -4.32 8.71
N GLU A 80 18.92 -3.11 8.21
CA GLU A 80 20.00 -2.19 7.83
C GLU A 80 20.47 -1.35 9.03
N ARG A 81 21.44 -1.91 9.75
CA ARG A 81 22.01 -1.29 10.95
C ARG A 81 22.89 -0.07 10.66
N THR A 82 23.25 0.17 9.39
CA THR A 82 24.13 1.29 9.01
C THR A 82 23.38 2.51 8.49
N LEU A 83 22.03 2.48 8.46
CA LEU A 83 21.21 3.65 8.11
C LEU A 83 21.58 4.86 8.97
N GLU A 84 21.81 5.99 8.29
CA GLU A 84 21.97 7.28 8.95
C GLU A 84 20.65 7.69 9.64
N GLU A 85 20.74 8.47 10.72
CA GLU A 85 19.56 8.89 11.48
C GLU A 85 18.53 9.62 10.61
N GLY A 86 18.99 10.50 9.71
CA GLY A 86 18.11 11.22 8.80
C GLY A 86 17.48 10.32 7.72
N ASP A 87 18.09 9.19 7.38
CA ASP A 87 17.46 8.23 6.47
C ASP A 87 16.37 7.43 7.19
N ARG A 88 16.60 7.07 8.47
CA ARG A 88 15.57 6.46 9.33
C ARG A 88 14.37 7.37 9.53
N GLU A 89 14.60 8.67 9.73
CA GLU A 89 13.53 9.66 9.87
C GLU A 89 12.66 9.70 8.61
N VAL A 90 13.26 9.82 7.42
CA VAL A 90 12.53 9.82 6.14
C VAL A 90 11.72 8.54 5.96
N LEU A 91 12.31 7.37 6.24
CA LEU A 91 11.60 6.09 6.12
C LEU A 91 10.45 5.96 7.13
N SER A 92 10.64 6.47 8.35
CA SER A 92 9.60 6.45 9.37
C SER A 92 8.42 7.34 8.95
N ASP A 93 8.70 8.53 8.41
CA ASP A 93 7.65 9.43 7.92
C ASP A 93 6.87 8.82 6.74
N TRP A 94 7.48 7.93 5.94
CA TRP A 94 6.77 7.24 4.85
C TRP A 94 5.71 6.25 5.34
N LEU A 95 5.75 5.82 6.60
CA LEU A 95 4.68 5.03 7.19
C LEU A 95 3.36 5.83 7.24
N ASP A 96 3.43 7.16 7.31
CA ASP A 96 2.29 8.07 7.26
C ASP A 96 1.99 8.54 5.82
N SER A 97 2.34 7.74 4.81
CA SER A 97 2.04 8.05 3.40
C SER A 97 0.54 8.16 3.14
N ILE A 98 0.18 9.02 2.18
CA ILE A 98 -1.22 9.24 1.80
C ILE A 98 -1.45 8.65 0.42
N ASN A 99 -2.15 7.53 0.33
CA ASN A 99 -2.59 6.94 -0.94
C ASN A 99 -4.07 7.24 -1.16
N SER A 100 -4.38 8.04 -2.18
CA SER A 100 -5.77 8.45 -2.45
C SER A 100 -5.99 8.83 -3.92
N VAL A 101 -7.24 9.18 -4.21
CA VAL A 101 -7.68 9.80 -5.45
C VAL A 101 -7.67 11.31 -5.30
N PHE A 102 -6.91 11.99 -6.14
CA PHE A 102 -6.73 13.44 -6.08
C PHE A 102 -7.25 14.14 -7.33
N GLU A 103 -7.97 15.25 -7.17
CA GLU A 103 -8.25 16.21 -8.23
C GLU A 103 -7.18 17.31 -8.25
N ILE A 104 -6.61 17.59 -9.42
CA ILE A 104 -5.57 18.61 -9.58
C ILE A 104 -6.21 20.00 -9.61
N ARG A 105 -5.94 20.80 -8.59
CA ARG A 105 -6.51 22.14 -8.41
C ARG A 105 -5.67 23.22 -9.09
N SER A 106 -4.36 23.11 -9.01
CA SER A 106 -3.43 24.02 -9.67
C SER A 106 -2.12 23.32 -10.06
N VAL A 107 -1.47 23.85 -11.09
CA VAL A 107 -0.20 23.36 -11.60
C VAL A 107 0.79 24.53 -11.61
N SER A 108 1.86 24.39 -10.84
CA SER A 108 2.99 25.30 -10.81
C SER A 108 4.21 24.67 -11.49
N LYS A 109 5.32 25.41 -11.56
CA LYS A 109 6.54 24.95 -12.23
C LYS A 109 7.16 23.71 -11.54
N ASP A 110 7.11 23.68 -10.23
CA ASP A 110 7.76 22.70 -9.35
C ASP A 110 6.79 22.11 -8.31
N SER A 111 5.49 22.42 -8.39
CA SER A 111 4.50 21.88 -7.47
C SER A 111 3.11 21.71 -8.07
N LEU A 112 2.30 20.88 -7.42
CA LEU A 112 0.89 20.67 -7.68
C LEU A 112 0.10 20.93 -6.40
N GLU A 113 -1.08 21.53 -6.53
CA GLU A 113 -2.10 21.47 -5.47
C GLU A 113 -3.11 20.39 -5.82
N LEU A 114 -3.26 19.43 -4.90
CA LEU A 114 -4.12 18.27 -5.03
C LEU A 114 -5.25 18.39 -4.01
N LEU A 115 -6.48 18.26 -4.46
CA LEU A 115 -7.63 18.05 -3.58
C LEU A 115 -7.83 16.55 -3.44
N ASP A 116 -7.68 16.04 -2.23
CA ASP A 116 -8.07 14.67 -1.90
C ASP A 116 -9.59 14.54 -2.02
N LEU A 117 -10.05 13.66 -2.89
CA LEU A 117 -11.48 13.41 -3.09
C LEU A 117 -12.08 12.54 -1.99
N ASP A 118 -11.24 11.86 -1.20
CA ASP A 118 -11.64 11.07 -0.05
C ASP A 118 -11.89 11.95 1.18
N SER A 119 -10.83 12.61 1.67
CA SER A 119 -10.87 13.45 2.88
C SER A 119 -11.42 14.86 2.63
N GLY A 120 -11.26 15.39 1.42
CA GLY A 120 -11.51 16.80 1.09
C GLY A 120 -10.34 17.74 1.40
N ASP A 121 -9.21 17.22 1.89
CA ASP A 121 -8.03 18.01 2.22
C ASP A 121 -7.27 18.47 0.96
N ILE A 122 -6.50 19.55 1.11
CA ILE A 122 -5.68 20.10 0.02
C ILE A 122 -4.20 19.90 0.37
N HIS A 123 -3.48 19.22 -0.51
CA HIS A 123 -2.06 18.92 -0.37
C HIS A 123 -1.25 19.67 -1.43
N SER A 124 -0.13 20.25 -1.00
CA SER A 124 0.87 20.83 -1.92
C SER A 124 2.00 19.82 -2.11
N VAL A 125 2.11 19.28 -3.33
CA VAL A 125 3.09 18.25 -3.68
C VAL A 125 4.20 18.86 -4.51
N LYS A 126 5.44 18.64 -4.10
CA LYS A 126 6.64 19.05 -4.82
C LYS A 126 7.01 18.05 -5.91
N THR A 127 7.52 18.57 -7.01
CA THR A 127 7.92 17.80 -8.19
C THR A 127 9.36 18.17 -8.55
N ARG A 128 10.18 17.15 -8.85
CA ARG A 128 11.63 17.31 -9.03
C ARG A 128 12.00 18.32 -10.12
N SER A 129 11.26 18.38 -11.24
CA SER A 129 11.46 19.45 -12.23
C SER A 129 10.46 19.44 -13.41
N GLY A 130 9.90 20.62 -13.71
CA GLY A 130 9.94 21.20 -15.07
C GLY A 130 8.60 21.39 -15.79
N ARG A 131 7.69 20.44 -15.65
CA ARG A 131 6.28 20.52 -16.06
C ARG A 131 5.64 19.22 -15.60
N SER A 132 4.67 19.31 -14.71
CA SER A 132 3.80 18.17 -14.48
C SER A 132 3.13 17.77 -15.82
N PRO A 133 3.06 16.47 -16.16
CA PRO A 133 2.28 16.03 -17.33
C PRO A 133 0.78 16.31 -17.15
N PHE A 134 0.38 16.59 -15.91
CA PHE A 134 -0.99 16.79 -15.55
C PHE A 134 -1.48 18.22 -15.73
N LYS A 135 -2.80 18.33 -15.83
CA LYS A 135 -3.54 19.57 -16.02
C LYS A 135 -4.57 19.71 -14.91
N LYS A 136 -4.94 20.96 -14.66
CA LYS A 136 -6.05 21.29 -13.76
C LYS A 136 -7.30 20.48 -14.12
N SER A 137 -8.03 20.06 -13.09
CA SER A 137 -9.27 19.27 -13.14
C SER A 137 -9.12 17.82 -13.61
N GLN A 138 -7.90 17.34 -13.89
CA GLN A 138 -7.65 15.90 -14.01
C GLN A 138 -7.65 15.25 -12.63
N CYS A 139 -8.06 13.99 -12.59
CA CYS A 139 -8.03 13.18 -11.38
C CYS A 139 -6.94 12.11 -11.51
N ILE A 140 -6.20 11.85 -10.44
CA ILE A 140 -5.15 10.84 -10.39
C ILE A 140 -5.29 9.96 -9.15
N ILE A 141 -4.92 8.69 -9.25
CA ILE A 141 -4.60 7.86 -8.08
C ILE A 141 -3.10 7.97 -7.87
N ALA A 142 -2.66 8.30 -6.66
CA ALA A 142 -1.25 8.40 -6.34
C ALA A 142 -1.00 8.22 -4.84
N ARG A 143 0.22 7.81 -4.50
CA ARG A 143 0.73 7.88 -3.13
C ARG A 143 1.63 9.10 -2.95
N LEU A 144 1.37 9.85 -1.88
CA LEU A 144 2.17 10.98 -1.43
C LEU A 144 3.04 10.54 -0.25
N LEU A 145 4.34 10.79 -0.36
CA LEU A 145 5.31 10.52 0.70
C LEU A 145 5.75 11.83 1.36
N PRO A 146 5.84 11.88 2.69
CA PRO A 146 6.47 12.99 3.38
C PRO A 146 7.97 13.09 3.06
N LEU A 147 8.46 14.32 2.99
CA LEU A 147 9.87 14.66 2.85
C LEU A 147 10.14 15.98 3.60
N GLY A 148 10.33 15.87 4.92
CA GLY A 148 10.34 17.03 5.81
C GLY A 148 8.98 17.73 5.81
N ASP A 149 8.95 19.05 5.56
CA ASP A 149 7.71 19.83 5.51
C ASP A 149 6.98 19.75 4.14
N GLU A 150 7.49 18.95 3.20
CA GLU A 150 6.98 18.83 1.83
C GLU A 150 6.39 17.44 1.59
N LEU A 151 5.47 17.34 0.63
CA LEU A 151 4.98 16.05 0.11
C LEU A 151 5.56 15.83 -1.28
N ILE A 152 5.93 14.59 -1.60
CA ILE A 152 6.39 14.17 -2.93
C ILE A 152 5.55 12.98 -3.41
N PHE A 153 5.57 12.67 -4.70
CA PHE A 153 4.97 11.43 -5.19
C PHE A 153 5.86 10.23 -4.85
N SER A 154 5.26 9.09 -4.50
CA SER A 154 6.00 7.83 -4.35
C SER A 154 6.68 7.46 -5.67
N GLY A 155 5.99 7.62 -6.79
CA GLY A 155 6.52 7.39 -8.14
C GLY A 155 5.46 6.87 -9.12
N LEU A 156 4.48 6.12 -8.64
CA LEU A 156 3.35 5.66 -9.44
C LEU A 156 2.21 6.69 -9.40
N GLN A 157 1.66 7.04 -10.56
CA GLN A 157 0.46 7.86 -10.67
C GLN A 157 -0.41 7.33 -11.81
N PHE A 158 -1.68 7.03 -11.51
CA PHE A 158 -2.65 6.63 -12.50
C PHE A 158 -3.54 7.80 -12.86
N LEU A 159 -3.54 8.19 -14.13
CA LEU A 159 -4.46 9.20 -14.62
C LEU A 159 -5.85 8.59 -14.82
N MET A 160 -6.84 9.14 -14.12
CA MET A 160 -8.23 8.73 -14.30
C MET A 160 -8.80 9.33 -15.60
N PRO A 161 -9.66 8.59 -16.34
CA PRO A 161 -10.30 9.11 -17.54
C PRO A 161 -11.09 10.40 -17.29
N ASP A 162 -11.81 10.44 -16.17
CA ASP A 162 -12.62 11.56 -15.72
C ASP A 162 -12.89 11.47 -14.20
N ARG A 163 -13.58 12.48 -13.67
CA ARG A 163 -13.91 12.59 -12.24
C ARG A 163 -14.96 11.56 -11.79
N GLU A 164 -15.86 11.12 -12.67
CA GLU A 164 -16.88 10.12 -12.33
C GLU A 164 -16.21 8.76 -12.09
N SER A 165 -15.32 8.36 -12.99
CA SER A 165 -14.45 7.19 -12.87
C SER A 165 -13.61 7.23 -11.61
N ALA A 166 -13.07 8.41 -11.27
CA ALA A 166 -12.30 8.63 -10.06
C ALA A 166 -13.12 8.40 -8.78
N LEU A 167 -14.36 8.90 -8.73
CA LEU A 167 -15.26 8.68 -7.59
C LEU A 167 -15.75 7.24 -7.50
N ALA A 168 -16.02 6.59 -8.63
CA ALA A 168 -16.41 5.18 -8.66
C ALA A 168 -15.29 4.28 -8.13
N TRP A 169 -14.04 4.55 -8.49
CA TRP A 169 -12.88 3.85 -7.94
C TRP A 169 -12.78 4.06 -6.42
N LEU A 170 -12.94 5.29 -5.95
CA LEU A 170 -12.90 5.61 -4.51
C LEU A 170 -14.01 4.89 -3.72
N GLU A 171 -15.23 4.85 -4.27
CA GLU A 171 -16.34 4.13 -3.66
C GLU A 171 -16.05 2.62 -3.58
N MET A 172 -15.48 2.04 -4.64
CA MET A 172 -15.05 0.65 -4.66
C MET A 172 -13.92 0.38 -3.65
N SER A 173 -12.90 1.24 -3.58
CA SER A 173 -11.81 1.14 -2.60
C SER A 173 -12.34 1.16 -1.17
N ARG A 174 -13.18 2.14 -0.82
CA ARG A 174 -13.80 2.23 0.52
C ARG A 174 -14.64 0.99 0.86
N ALA A 175 -15.30 0.40 -0.13
CA ALA A 175 -16.05 -0.82 0.08
C ALA A 175 -15.13 -2.00 0.41
N PHE A 176 -13.99 -2.14 -0.28
CA PHE A 176 -12.97 -3.14 0.04
C PHE A 176 -12.35 -2.91 1.42
N ASP A 177 -11.96 -1.68 1.74
CA ASP A 177 -11.40 -1.35 3.06
C ASP A 177 -12.38 -1.64 4.20
N ALA A 178 -13.70 -1.48 3.95
CA ALA A 178 -14.72 -1.85 4.92
C ALA A 178 -14.79 -3.36 5.16
N PHE A 179 -14.52 -4.20 4.15
CA PHE A 179 -14.42 -5.66 4.31
C PHE A 179 -13.19 -6.07 5.13
N ASP A 180 -12.10 -5.33 5.02
CA ASP A 180 -10.86 -5.56 5.78
C ASP A 180 -10.81 -4.77 7.11
N SER A 181 -11.92 -4.11 7.48
CA SER A 181 -11.99 -3.39 8.76
C SER A 181 -11.83 -4.35 9.96
N PRO A 182 -11.23 -3.90 11.07
CA PRO A 182 -11.09 -4.74 12.26
C PRO A 182 -12.41 -5.34 12.75
N GLU A 183 -13.52 -4.59 12.60
CA GLU A 183 -14.87 -5.06 12.95
C GLU A 183 -15.38 -6.14 11.99
N ALA A 184 -15.14 -5.99 10.68
CA ALA A 184 -15.48 -7.00 9.68
C ALA A 184 -14.65 -8.27 9.87
N LEU A 185 -13.34 -8.14 10.13
CA LEU A 185 -12.44 -9.25 10.46
C LEU A 185 -12.87 -9.95 11.76
N GLU A 186 -13.25 -9.20 12.80
CA GLU A 186 -13.75 -9.78 14.05
C GLU A 186 -15.09 -10.50 13.84
N THR A 187 -15.97 -9.94 13.01
CA THR A 187 -17.26 -10.55 12.66
C THR A 187 -17.07 -11.83 11.86
N ALA A 188 -16.23 -11.80 10.82
CA ALA A 188 -15.87 -12.98 10.04
C ALA A 188 -15.22 -14.07 10.91
N ARG A 189 -14.34 -13.68 11.85
CA ARG A 189 -13.75 -14.60 12.83
C ARG A 189 -14.83 -15.20 13.72
N ARG A 190 -15.78 -14.40 14.22
CA ARG A 190 -16.88 -14.86 15.06
C ARG A 190 -17.78 -15.85 14.32
N GLU A 191 -18.09 -15.57 13.07
CA GLU A 191 -18.87 -16.46 12.20
C GLU A 191 -18.12 -17.76 11.92
N GLN A 192 -16.81 -17.70 11.64
CA GLN A 192 -15.98 -18.90 11.48
C GLN A 192 -15.93 -19.74 12.77
N CYS A 193 -15.74 -19.11 13.94
CA CYS A 193 -15.80 -19.81 15.23
C CYS A 193 -17.18 -20.45 15.45
N SER A 194 -18.28 -19.74 15.14
CA SER A 194 -19.63 -20.30 15.24
C SER A 194 -19.81 -21.51 14.33
N ALA A 195 -19.42 -21.40 13.05
CA ALA A 195 -19.52 -22.50 12.10
C ALA A 195 -18.66 -23.70 12.50
N PHE A 196 -17.50 -23.46 13.12
CA PHE A 196 -16.63 -24.50 13.66
C PHE A 196 -17.31 -25.24 14.81
N CYS A 197 -17.87 -24.49 15.77
CA CYS A 197 -18.65 -25.03 16.87
C CYS A 197 -19.88 -25.81 16.38
N ASP A 198 -20.59 -25.33 15.36
CA ASP A 198 -21.73 -26.03 14.77
C ASP A 198 -21.32 -27.35 14.10
N LEU A 199 -20.14 -27.39 13.48
CA LEU A 199 -19.65 -28.59 12.78
C LEU A 199 -19.05 -29.63 13.73
N PHE A 200 -18.28 -29.20 14.73
CA PHE A 200 -17.50 -30.09 15.60
C PHE A 200 -18.05 -30.20 17.02
N GLY A 201 -18.97 -29.32 17.43
CA GLY A 201 -19.58 -29.30 18.76
C GLY A 201 -18.69 -28.71 19.85
N CYS A 202 -17.54 -28.14 19.47
CA CYS A 202 -16.54 -27.56 20.37
C CYS A 202 -15.77 -26.43 19.66
N ASP A 203 -15.16 -25.55 20.45
CA ASP A 203 -14.31 -24.45 20.00
C ASP A 203 -12.85 -24.88 19.76
N GLU A 204 -12.45 -26.03 20.29
CA GLU A 204 -11.14 -26.66 20.06
C GLU A 204 -11.29 -28.15 19.74
N LEU A 205 -10.58 -28.62 18.71
CA LEU A 205 -10.57 -30.03 18.30
C LEU A 205 -9.15 -30.56 18.17
N THR A 206 -8.78 -31.51 19.02
CA THR A 206 -7.52 -32.24 18.86
C THR A 206 -7.70 -33.42 17.91
N VAL A 207 -6.92 -33.45 16.81
CA VAL A 207 -6.90 -34.58 15.87
C VAL A 207 -5.49 -35.15 15.71
N PRO A 208 -5.36 -36.47 15.46
CA PRO A 208 -4.09 -37.05 15.05
C PRO A 208 -3.60 -36.41 13.74
N SER A 209 -2.28 -36.24 13.58
CA SER A 209 -1.70 -35.53 12.42
C SER A 209 -2.12 -36.11 11.07
N ASN A 210 -2.33 -37.42 10.96
CA ASN A 210 -2.80 -38.08 9.74
C ASN A 210 -4.27 -37.79 9.37
N LYS A 211 -5.01 -37.08 10.23
CA LYS A 211 -6.40 -36.65 10.01
C LYS A 211 -6.56 -35.14 9.85
N LEU A 212 -5.49 -34.36 10.05
CA LEU A 212 -5.53 -32.90 10.02
C LEU A 212 -6.10 -32.37 8.68
N ASN A 213 -5.51 -32.75 7.54
CA ASN A 213 -5.95 -32.26 6.23
C ASN A 213 -7.41 -32.60 5.94
N SER A 214 -7.82 -33.86 6.13
CA SER A 214 -9.23 -34.26 5.95
C SER A 214 -10.21 -33.56 6.90
N THR A 215 -9.74 -33.09 8.06
CA THR A 215 -10.56 -32.33 9.02
C THR A 215 -10.68 -30.87 8.60
N LEU A 216 -9.58 -30.26 8.13
CA LEU A 216 -9.58 -28.91 7.57
C LEU A 216 -10.46 -28.83 6.31
N GLU A 217 -10.38 -29.82 5.42
CA GLU A 217 -11.23 -29.90 4.21
C GLU A 217 -12.72 -29.94 4.57
N ARG A 218 -13.10 -30.73 5.59
CA ARG A 218 -14.49 -30.79 6.07
C ARG A 218 -15.00 -29.44 6.58
N PHE A 219 -14.13 -28.63 7.17
CA PHE A 219 -14.48 -27.29 7.62
C PHE A 219 -14.54 -26.30 6.45
N ALA A 220 -13.57 -26.37 5.53
CA ALA A 220 -13.49 -25.49 4.36
C ALA A 220 -14.71 -25.62 3.42
N ILE A 221 -15.25 -26.83 3.23
CA ILE A 221 -16.43 -27.09 2.37
C ILE A 221 -17.71 -26.43 2.91
N ARG A 222 -17.75 -26.05 4.19
CA ARG A 222 -18.96 -25.55 4.86
C ARG A 222 -18.93 -24.05 5.19
N ARG A 223 -17.90 -23.31 4.74
CA ARG A 223 -17.89 -21.84 4.87
C ARG A 223 -19.09 -21.24 4.12
N PRO A 224 -19.92 -20.40 4.75
CA PRO A 224 -20.74 -19.47 4.01
C PRO A 224 -19.81 -18.49 3.28
N VAL A 225 -20.18 -18.13 2.04
CA VAL A 225 -19.59 -16.99 1.30
C VAL A 225 -20.08 -15.71 1.93
#